data_AF-A0A9Q0R4T3-F1
#
_entry.id   AF-A0A9Q0R4T3-F1
#
_cell.length_a   1.000
_cell.length_b   1.000
_cell.length_c   1.000
_cell.angle_alpha   90.00
_cell.angle_beta   90.00
_cell.angle_gamma   90.00
#
_symmetry.space_group_name_H-M   'P 1'
#
loop_
_entity.id
_entity.type
_entity.pdbx_description
1 polymer ?
#
loop_
_entity_poly.entity_id
_entity_poly.type
_entity_poly.pdbx_seq_one_letter_code
_entity_poly.pdbx_strand_id
1 'polypeptide(L)'
;MLQKIVATVLNKILGDFIEELDQNKLKLSIFKGSVVLKNLILKPDALNRFNLPIYVKSGFLGTLHLEIPWKNLKSKPVIVNLDKIFLIAGQQEYKEYKKEKEETFFELAKQKKLEAYEIWKQNKEAEKLKKSKSKKSESDDPGFTEKLIAKIIDNLQISISNVHVRFESEIDKKPFAMGVTLDAITAQSADENWKPAFVENNPEFLNKIVDLKHLSIYWDTNTEPLKDLSTSSVTDFLQKTLPKKGSKSNTPHQFILNPVDGDLKLRMKKTPYKKGDSLTIPKFDAITNFHVISIGLEDEHYRSILKLMEHFTFFMRGEKYRKFLKPKYRPKKDNTIISNQWWRFIFRSAGSDYKERNSLFDWKELTKRINLRKKYIPLWKKKFDYKNTQKWKQSEEYQKSLILKKISHLKQSFSSD
;
A
#
# COMPACT_ATOMS: atom_id res chain seq x y z
N MET A 1 -23.76 14.32 4.52
CA MET A 1 -22.36 14.68 4.16
C MET A 1 -21.36 13.60 4.59
N LEU A 2 -21.31 13.21 5.86
CA LEU A 2 -20.42 12.17 6.41
C LEU A 2 -20.49 10.82 5.65
N GLN A 3 -21.71 10.32 5.39
CA GLN A 3 -21.94 9.10 4.62
C GLN A 3 -21.29 9.13 3.23
N LYS A 4 -21.32 10.29 2.54
CA LYS A 4 -20.68 10.48 1.24
C LYS A 4 -19.15 10.41 1.35
N ILE A 5 -18.58 10.97 2.42
CA ILE A 5 -17.14 10.93 2.70
C ILE A 5 -16.70 9.48 2.94
N VAL A 6 -17.36 8.78 3.87
CA VAL A 6 -17.07 7.36 4.18
C VAL A 6 -17.20 6.50 2.92
N ALA A 7 -18.29 6.67 2.17
CA ALA A 7 -18.47 5.95 0.91
C ALA A 7 -17.33 6.22 -0.10
N THR A 8 -16.86 7.45 -0.20
CA THR A 8 -15.76 7.80 -1.12
C THR A 8 -14.43 7.18 -0.68
N VAL A 9 -14.13 7.24 0.62
CA VAL A 9 -12.91 6.64 1.19
C VAL A 9 -12.93 5.13 1.02
N LEU A 10 -14.05 4.49 1.33
CA LEU A 10 -14.18 3.04 1.25
C LEU A 10 -14.14 2.52 -0.18
N ASN A 11 -14.83 3.21 -1.12
CA ASN A 11 -14.72 2.91 -2.55
C ASN A 11 -13.28 3.02 -3.05
N LYS A 12 -12.53 4.03 -2.59
CA LYS A 12 -11.13 4.20 -2.98
C LYS A 12 -10.25 3.07 -2.44
N ILE A 13 -10.39 2.75 -1.16
CA ILE A 13 -9.60 1.68 -0.52
C ILE A 13 -9.92 0.34 -1.18
N LEU A 14 -11.20 -0.06 -1.21
CA LEU A 14 -11.61 -1.33 -1.80
C LEU A 14 -11.30 -1.39 -3.30
N GLY A 15 -11.48 -0.27 -4.02
CA GLY A 15 -11.21 -0.18 -5.44
C GLY A 15 -9.74 -0.33 -5.81
N ASP A 16 -8.79 -0.15 -4.88
CA ASP A 16 -7.38 -0.41 -5.11
C ASP A 16 -7.04 -1.92 -5.01
N PHE A 17 -7.88 -2.73 -4.34
CA PHE A 17 -7.59 -4.15 -4.06
C PHE A 17 -8.55 -5.13 -4.76
N ILE A 18 -9.81 -4.77 -5.00
CA ILE A 18 -10.87 -5.69 -5.46
C ILE A 18 -11.21 -5.43 -6.93
N GLU A 19 -11.28 -6.50 -7.70
CA GLU A 19 -11.70 -6.49 -9.10
C GLU A 19 -13.22 -6.29 -9.25
N GLU A 20 -13.65 -5.58 -10.30
CA GLU A 20 -15.06 -5.40 -10.69
C GLU A 20 -16.05 -4.95 -9.59
N LEU A 21 -15.60 -4.07 -8.69
CA LEU A 21 -16.46 -3.57 -7.62
C LEU A 21 -17.54 -2.59 -8.16
N ASP A 22 -18.82 -2.96 -8.04
CA ASP A 22 -19.95 -2.06 -8.34
C ASP A 22 -20.04 -0.94 -7.30
N GLN A 23 -19.43 0.20 -7.65
CA GLN A 23 -19.34 1.37 -6.79
C GLN A 23 -20.71 1.95 -6.42
N ASN A 24 -21.73 1.78 -7.26
CA ASN A 24 -23.06 2.33 -7.01
C ASN A 24 -23.80 1.47 -5.99
N LYS A 25 -23.76 0.14 -6.14
CA LYS A 25 -24.31 -0.79 -5.13
C LYS A 25 -23.58 -0.67 -3.79
N LEU A 26 -22.26 -0.51 -3.81
CA LEU A 26 -21.49 -0.30 -2.58
C LEU A 26 -21.91 0.98 -1.87
N LYS A 27 -22.03 2.11 -2.60
CA LYS A 27 -22.52 3.38 -2.04
C LYS A 27 -23.88 3.21 -1.37
N LEU A 28 -24.84 2.59 -2.05
CA LEU A 28 -26.18 2.35 -1.52
C LEU A 28 -26.16 1.51 -0.23
N SER A 29 -25.33 0.46 -0.19
CA SER A 29 -25.19 -0.41 0.97
C SER A 29 -24.54 0.35 2.15
N ILE A 30 -23.55 1.19 1.89
CA ILE A 30 -22.93 2.06 2.89
C ILE A 30 -23.97 3.02 3.48
N PHE A 31 -24.85 3.61 2.68
CA PHE A 31 -25.93 4.49 3.18
C PHE A 31 -26.92 3.77 4.10
N LYS A 32 -27.16 2.47 3.87
CA LYS A 32 -27.99 1.63 4.75
C LYS A 32 -27.31 1.29 6.08
N GLY A 33 -25.97 1.34 6.12
CA GLY A 33 -25.19 1.10 7.34
C GLY A 33 -24.78 -0.36 7.58
N SER A 34 -25.10 -1.27 6.66
CA SER A 34 -24.58 -2.64 6.66
C SER A 34 -24.18 -3.01 5.24
N VAL A 35 -22.94 -3.46 5.09
CA VAL A 35 -22.35 -3.90 3.83
C VAL A 35 -21.81 -5.30 4.03
N VAL A 36 -22.34 -6.25 3.27
CA VAL A 36 -21.80 -7.61 3.18
C VAL A 36 -21.42 -7.84 1.74
N LEU A 37 -20.12 -7.96 1.48
CA LEU A 37 -19.59 -8.39 0.19
C LEU A 37 -19.02 -9.79 0.36
N LYS A 38 -19.26 -10.68 -0.59
CA LYS A 38 -18.78 -12.06 -0.56
C LYS A 38 -18.09 -12.42 -1.86
N ASN A 39 -17.17 -13.38 -1.78
CA ASN A 39 -16.49 -14.00 -2.90
C ASN A 39 -15.84 -12.96 -3.84
N LEU A 40 -15.07 -12.04 -3.26
CA LEU A 40 -14.41 -10.97 -3.98
C LEU A 40 -13.07 -11.45 -4.54
N ILE A 41 -12.74 -11.01 -5.75
CA ILE A 41 -11.46 -11.30 -6.41
C ILE A 41 -10.51 -10.14 -6.19
N LEU A 42 -9.27 -10.45 -5.83
CA LEU A 42 -8.23 -9.43 -5.66
C LEU A 42 -7.55 -9.12 -6.98
N LYS A 43 -7.25 -7.85 -7.22
CA LYS A 43 -6.62 -7.41 -8.46
C LYS A 43 -5.19 -7.95 -8.61
N PRO A 44 -4.71 -8.19 -9.84
CA PRO A 44 -3.32 -8.55 -10.13
C PRO A 44 -2.29 -7.54 -9.56
N ASP A 45 -2.67 -6.26 -9.49
CA ASP A 45 -1.85 -5.15 -9.01
C ASP A 45 -2.08 -4.78 -7.53
N ALA A 46 -2.88 -5.55 -6.79
CA ALA A 46 -3.23 -5.27 -5.39
C ALA A 46 -2.00 -5.11 -4.46
N LEU A 47 -0.88 -5.77 -4.79
CA LEU A 47 0.38 -5.70 -4.02
C LEU A 47 1.35 -4.61 -4.50
N ASN A 48 1.05 -3.90 -5.59
CA ASN A 48 1.97 -2.91 -6.17
C ASN A 48 2.28 -1.74 -5.23
N ARG A 49 1.39 -1.44 -4.28
CA ARG A 49 1.59 -0.37 -3.29
C ARG A 49 2.80 -0.62 -2.38
N PHE A 50 3.19 -1.88 -2.20
CA PHE A 50 4.35 -2.25 -1.38
C PHE A 50 5.68 -2.06 -2.12
N ASN A 51 5.67 -1.65 -3.40
CA ASN A 51 6.86 -1.50 -4.25
C ASN A 51 7.73 -2.76 -4.30
N LEU A 52 7.10 -3.94 -4.25
CA LEU A 52 7.76 -5.24 -4.37
C LEU A 52 7.62 -5.74 -5.81
N PRO A 53 8.63 -6.46 -6.35
CA PRO A 53 8.60 -7.00 -7.72
C PRO A 53 7.79 -8.31 -7.79
N ILE A 54 6.53 -8.23 -7.33
CA ILE A 54 5.60 -9.35 -7.24
C ILE A 54 4.25 -8.95 -7.82
N TYR A 55 3.51 -9.93 -8.32
CA TYR A 55 2.14 -9.74 -8.80
C TYR A 55 1.22 -10.78 -8.19
N VAL A 56 -0.08 -10.49 -8.12
CA VAL A 56 -1.08 -11.45 -7.66
C VAL A 56 -1.42 -12.39 -8.82
N LYS A 57 -1.12 -13.69 -8.67
CA LYS A 57 -1.51 -14.75 -9.60
C LYS A 57 -2.98 -15.11 -9.42
N SER A 58 -3.39 -15.29 -8.16
CA SER A 58 -4.77 -15.58 -7.76
C SER A 58 -5.00 -14.96 -6.40
N GLY A 59 -6.15 -14.32 -6.20
CA GLY A 59 -6.47 -13.69 -4.93
C GLY A 59 -7.96 -13.68 -4.67
N PHE A 60 -8.33 -14.07 -3.47
CA PHE A 60 -9.70 -14.28 -3.04
C PHE A 60 -9.91 -13.68 -1.65
N LEU A 61 -11.01 -12.95 -1.51
CA LEU A 61 -11.52 -12.45 -0.24
C LEU A 61 -12.92 -13.02 -0.04
N GLY A 62 -13.05 -13.94 0.92
CA GLY A 62 -14.29 -14.67 1.16
C GLY A 62 -15.44 -13.78 1.60
N THR A 63 -15.25 -13.02 2.69
CA THR A 63 -16.28 -12.05 3.11
C THR A 63 -15.66 -10.76 3.63
N LEU A 64 -16.27 -9.63 3.25
CA LEU A 64 -16.10 -8.33 3.89
C LEU A 64 -17.45 -7.93 4.49
N HIS A 65 -17.50 -7.84 5.82
CA HIS A 65 -18.63 -7.31 6.55
C HIS A 65 -18.25 -5.97 7.17
N LEU A 66 -19.02 -4.93 6.87
CA LEU A 66 -18.86 -3.60 7.43
C LEU A 66 -20.19 -3.15 8.00
N GLU A 67 -20.17 -2.81 9.29
CA GLU A 67 -21.32 -2.31 10.03
C GLU A 67 -21.05 -0.88 10.52
N ILE A 68 -21.87 0.06 10.05
CA ILE A 68 -21.79 1.47 10.40
C ILE A 68 -23.09 1.87 11.09
N PRO A 69 -23.09 2.08 12.43
CA PRO A 69 -24.28 2.44 13.17
C PRO A 69 -24.61 3.93 12.99
N TRP A 70 -25.07 4.36 11.80
CA TRP A 70 -25.29 5.77 11.46
C TRP A 70 -26.10 6.56 12.50
N LYS A 71 -27.09 5.92 13.12
CA LYS A 71 -27.94 6.52 14.16
C LYS A 71 -27.22 6.70 15.51
N ASN A 72 -26.22 5.86 15.79
CA ASN A 72 -25.58 5.71 17.10
C ASN A 72 -24.04 5.83 17.03
N LEU A 73 -23.47 6.57 16.09
CA LEU A 73 -22.01 6.73 15.92
C LEU A 73 -21.30 7.33 17.15
N LYS A 74 -22.05 7.93 18.07
CA LYS A 74 -21.52 8.49 19.32
C LYS A 74 -21.40 7.47 20.46
N SER A 75 -22.03 6.30 20.33
CA SER A 75 -22.12 5.29 21.39
C SER A 75 -21.85 3.86 20.90
N LYS A 76 -21.85 3.61 19.60
CA LYS A 76 -21.56 2.30 19.00
C LYS A 76 -20.38 2.40 18.02
N PRO A 77 -19.46 1.42 18.06
CA PRO A 77 -18.30 1.38 17.18
C PRO A 77 -18.69 1.04 15.73
N VAL A 78 -17.81 1.41 14.79
CA VAL A 78 -17.86 0.86 13.42
C VAL A 78 -17.10 -0.46 13.43
N ILE A 79 -17.71 -1.51 12.88
CA ILE A 79 -17.16 -2.87 12.88
C ILE A 79 -16.77 -3.26 11.45
N VAL A 80 -15.55 -3.76 11.28
CA VAL A 80 -15.01 -4.24 10.01
C VAL A 80 -14.51 -5.66 10.19
N ASN A 81 -15.16 -6.63 9.54
CA ASN A 81 -14.72 -8.02 9.55
C ASN A 81 -14.31 -8.44 8.15
N LEU A 82 -13.12 -9.01 8.04
CA LEU A 82 -12.57 -9.62 6.83
C LEU A 82 -12.33 -11.10 7.13
N ASP A 83 -12.84 -11.98 6.27
CA ASP A 83 -12.66 -13.42 6.41
C ASP A 83 -12.16 -14.03 5.09
N LYS A 84 -11.24 -14.99 5.22
CA LYS A 84 -10.63 -15.76 4.12
C LYS A 84 -9.94 -14.88 3.10
N ILE A 85 -8.82 -14.28 3.51
CA ILE A 85 -7.92 -13.57 2.60
C ILE A 85 -6.88 -14.56 2.09
N PHE A 86 -7.11 -15.10 0.90
CA PHE A 86 -6.26 -16.09 0.26
C PHE A 86 -5.60 -15.49 -0.96
N LEU A 87 -4.27 -15.52 -1.01
CA LEU A 87 -3.52 -14.89 -2.08
C LEU A 87 -2.33 -15.76 -2.48
N ILE A 88 -2.19 -16.01 -3.78
CA ILE A 88 -0.98 -16.52 -4.40
C ILE A 88 -0.30 -15.39 -5.17
N ALA A 89 0.90 -15.04 -4.76
CA ALA A 89 1.77 -14.10 -5.43
C ALA A 89 2.81 -14.83 -6.29
N GLY A 90 3.17 -14.23 -7.41
CA GLY A 90 4.25 -14.65 -8.26
C GLY A 90 5.34 -13.58 -8.34
N GLN A 91 6.55 -14.00 -8.67
CA GLN A 91 7.62 -13.09 -9.03
C GLN A 91 7.33 -12.41 -10.37
N GLN A 92 7.52 -11.10 -10.44
CA GLN A 92 7.33 -10.37 -11.68
C GLN A 92 8.44 -10.70 -12.68
N GLU A 93 8.06 -11.16 -13.87
CA GLU A 93 9.01 -11.37 -14.96
C GLU A 93 9.27 -10.08 -15.75
N TYR A 94 10.48 -9.99 -16.32
CA TYR A 94 10.84 -8.92 -17.25
C TYR A 94 10.00 -9.03 -18.53
N LYS A 95 8.89 -8.30 -18.59
CA LYS A 95 8.15 -8.12 -19.85
C LYS A 95 8.99 -7.27 -20.82
N GLU A 96 8.80 -7.46 -22.12
CA GLU A 96 9.44 -6.58 -23.10
C GLU A 96 8.99 -5.12 -22.89
N TYR A 97 9.94 -4.19 -22.99
CA TYR A 97 9.65 -2.77 -22.91
C TYR A 97 8.80 -2.35 -24.11
N LYS A 98 7.55 -1.99 -23.85
CA LYS A 98 6.66 -1.38 -24.84
C LYS A 98 6.49 0.08 -24.46
N LYS A 99 7.13 0.96 -25.24
CA LYS A 99 7.22 2.41 -24.98
C LYS A 99 5.87 3.03 -24.63
N GLU A 100 4.81 2.73 -25.38
CA GLU A 100 3.48 3.29 -25.15
C GLU A 100 2.82 2.83 -23.83
N LYS A 101 2.93 1.53 -23.51
CA LYS A 101 2.38 0.97 -22.26
C LYS A 101 3.15 1.46 -21.03
N GLU A 102 4.46 1.62 -21.14
CA GLU A 102 5.26 2.14 -20.04
C GLU A 102 5.13 3.65 -19.88
N GLU A 103 5.00 4.42 -20.97
CA GLU A 103 4.71 5.85 -20.88
C GLU A 103 3.36 6.10 -20.20
N THR A 104 2.31 5.36 -20.57
CA THR A 104 1.00 5.45 -19.93
C THR A 104 1.02 5.00 -18.48
N PHE A 105 1.70 3.89 -18.15
CA PHE A 105 1.88 3.44 -16.77
C PHE A 105 2.67 4.46 -15.93
N PHE A 106 3.75 5.02 -16.48
CA PHE A 106 4.55 6.03 -15.83
C PHE A 106 3.77 7.32 -15.62
N GLU A 107 2.95 7.73 -16.60
CA GLU A 107 2.02 8.85 -16.49
C GLU A 107 0.97 8.64 -15.40
N LEU A 108 0.37 7.46 -15.32
CA LEU A 108 -0.59 7.09 -14.28
C LEU A 108 0.06 7.06 -12.89
N ALA A 109 1.23 6.43 -12.75
CA ALA A 109 1.99 6.42 -11.52
C ALA A 109 2.38 7.85 -11.09
N LYS A 110 2.66 8.72 -12.07
CA LYS A 110 2.91 10.14 -11.84
C LYS A 110 1.71 10.86 -11.27
N GLN A 111 0.56 10.66 -11.91
CA GLN A 111 -0.68 11.31 -11.53
C GLN A 111 -1.06 10.87 -10.12
N LYS A 112 -0.97 9.56 -9.82
CA LYS A 112 -1.18 9.02 -8.47
C LYS A 112 -0.25 9.66 -7.43
N LYS A 113 1.06 9.79 -7.72
CA LYS A 113 2.01 10.47 -6.82
C LYS A 113 1.69 11.96 -6.63
N LEU A 114 1.34 12.66 -7.71
CA LEU A 114 0.95 14.06 -7.67
C LEU A 114 -0.34 14.27 -6.89
N GLU A 115 -1.34 13.42 -7.07
CA GLU A 115 -2.60 13.44 -6.33
C GLU A 115 -2.37 13.15 -4.84
N ALA A 116 -1.54 12.16 -4.50
CA ALA A 116 -1.17 11.89 -3.13
C ALA A 116 -0.48 13.10 -2.47
N TYR A 117 0.44 13.75 -3.20
CA TYR A 117 1.07 14.98 -2.75
C TYR A 117 0.10 16.16 -2.67
N GLU A 118 -0.85 16.29 -3.60
CA GLU A 118 -1.92 17.30 -3.58
C GLU A 118 -2.78 17.13 -2.32
N ILE A 119 -3.20 15.90 -2.00
CA ILE A 119 -3.96 15.57 -0.78
C ILE A 119 -3.15 15.91 0.47
N TRP A 120 -1.88 15.49 0.52
CA TRP A 120 -1.00 15.80 1.64
C TRP A 120 -0.81 17.31 1.84
N LYS A 121 -0.59 18.05 0.75
CA LYS A 121 -0.43 19.51 0.79
C LYS A 121 -1.73 20.21 1.18
N GLN A 122 -2.87 19.76 0.69
CA GLN A 122 -4.19 20.27 1.09
C GLN A 122 -4.44 20.08 2.58
N ASN A 123 -4.11 18.90 3.13
CA ASN A 123 -4.22 18.66 4.56
C ASN A 123 -3.30 19.60 5.36
N LYS A 124 -2.06 19.78 4.90
CA LYS A 124 -1.08 20.67 5.55
C LYS A 124 -1.43 22.17 5.42
N GLU A 125 -2.02 22.59 4.30
CA GLU A 125 -2.50 23.95 4.06
C GLU A 125 -3.80 24.22 4.82
N ALA A 126 -4.71 23.25 4.92
CA ALA A 126 -5.87 23.33 5.80
C ALA A 126 -5.46 23.47 7.27
N GLU A 127 -4.44 22.72 7.72
CA GLU A 127 -3.84 22.88 9.05
C GLU A 127 -3.23 24.27 9.26
N LYS A 128 -2.54 24.83 8.24
CA LYS A 128 -1.96 26.19 8.32
C LYS A 128 -3.02 27.29 8.29
N LEU A 129 -4.07 27.16 7.47
CA LEU A 129 -5.19 28.11 7.44
C LEU A 129 -5.98 28.09 8.76
N LYS A 130 -6.10 26.92 9.40
CA LYS A 130 -6.67 26.79 10.75
C LYS A 130 -5.81 27.54 11.78
N LYS A 131 -4.47 27.41 11.69
CA LYS A 131 -3.51 28.16 12.55
C LYS A 131 -3.43 29.67 12.29
N SER A 132 -3.78 30.15 11.10
CA SER A 132 -3.81 31.60 10.81
C SER A 132 -5.16 32.24 11.14
N LYS A 133 -6.26 31.48 11.10
CA LYS A 133 -7.59 31.95 11.55
C LYS A 133 -7.77 31.88 13.07
N SER A 134 -6.96 31.07 13.78
CA SER A 134 -6.96 30.97 15.25
C SER A 134 -6.41 32.20 15.99
N LYS A 135 -6.11 33.33 15.31
CA LYS A 135 -5.85 34.63 15.95
C LYS A 135 -7.06 35.55 16.02
N LYS A 136 -8.22 35.18 15.45
CA LYS A 136 -9.48 35.92 15.58
C LYS A 136 -10.68 34.95 15.66
N SER A 137 -10.76 34.18 16.73
CA SER A 137 -11.97 33.64 17.37
C SER A 137 -11.57 32.57 18.38
N GLU A 138 -11.87 32.79 19.66
CA GLU A 138 -11.92 31.73 20.67
C GLU A 138 -13.07 30.78 20.32
N SER A 139 -12.75 29.73 19.58
CA SER A 139 -13.45 28.44 19.62
C SER A 139 -12.57 27.44 18.90
N ASP A 140 -11.68 26.82 19.67
CA ASP A 140 -10.80 25.72 19.26
C ASP A 140 -11.63 24.42 19.09
N ASP A 141 -12.75 24.51 18.35
CA ASP A 141 -13.70 23.42 18.21
C ASP A 141 -13.60 22.85 16.79
N PRO A 142 -12.98 21.67 16.59
CA PRO A 142 -12.98 21.01 15.30
C PRO A 142 -14.42 20.87 14.80
N GLY A 143 -14.64 21.15 13.52
CA GLY A 143 -15.98 21.11 12.94
C GLY A 143 -16.68 19.79 13.27
N PHE A 144 -17.99 19.84 13.48
CA PHE A 144 -18.79 18.69 13.94
C PHE A 144 -18.50 17.39 13.17
N THR A 145 -18.23 17.48 11.86
CA THR A 145 -17.85 16.35 11.00
C THR A 145 -16.47 15.79 11.30
N GLU A 146 -15.48 16.61 11.62
CA GLU A 146 -14.12 16.18 11.97
C GLU A 146 -14.11 15.45 13.31
N LYS A 147 -14.86 15.96 14.30
CA LYS A 147 -15.05 15.28 15.59
C LYS A 147 -15.69 13.91 15.43
N LEU A 148 -16.70 13.79 14.56
CA LEU A 148 -17.34 12.51 14.25
C LEU A 148 -16.39 11.54 13.53
N ILE A 149 -15.58 12.01 12.59
CA ILE A 149 -14.58 11.16 11.91
C ILE A 149 -13.53 10.66 12.90
N ALA A 150 -13.01 11.54 13.76
CA ALA A 150 -12.08 11.15 14.82
C ALA A 150 -12.73 10.08 15.72
N LYS A 151 -13.98 10.31 16.16
CA LYS A 151 -14.75 9.36 16.97
C LYS A 151 -14.89 7.97 16.34
N ILE A 152 -15.12 7.93 15.02
CA ILE A 152 -15.20 6.69 14.25
C ILE A 152 -13.86 5.96 14.26
N ILE A 153 -12.76 6.67 14.00
CA ILE A 153 -11.41 6.08 14.00
C ILE A 153 -11.04 5.58 15.40
N ASP A 154 -11.34 6.39 16.41
CA ASP A 154 -11.06 6.08 17.81
C ASP A 154 -11.73 4.80 18.26
N ASN A 155 -12.93 4.50 17.75
CA ASN A 155 -13.74 3.34 18.12
C ASN A 155 -13.85 2.29 17.01
N LEU A 156 -13.04 2.38 15.97
CA LEU A 156 -13.04 1.38 14.90
C LEU A 156 -12.60 0.03 15.46
N GLN A 157 -13.42 -0.99 15.23
CA GLN A 157 -13.14 -2.39 15.53
C GLN A 157 -12.86 -3.13 14.23
N ILE A 158 -11.74 -3.83 14.18
CA ILE A 158 -11.30 -4.59 13.01
C ILE A 158 -11.05 -6.03 13.43
N SER A 159 -11.62 -6.98 12.70
CA SER A 159 -11.31 -8.41 12.81
C SER A 159 -10.92 -8.93 11.44
N ILE A 160 -9.77 -9.58 11.34
CA ILE A 160 -9.31 -10.22 10.10
C ILE A 160 -9.02 -11.67 10.44
N SER A 161 -9.66 -12.61 9.74
CA SER A 161 -9.56 -14.04 10.00
C SER A 161 -9.20 -14.83 8.75
N ASN A 162 -8.57 -15.98 8.94
CA ASN A 162 -8.18 -16.92 7.90
C ASN A 162 -7.38 -16.24 6.77
N VAL A 163 -6.20 -15.69 7.08
CA VAL A 163 -5.31 -15.09 6.08
C VAL A 163 -4.24 -16.09 5.69
N HIS A 164 -4.08 -16.33 4.39
CA HIS A 164 -2.99 -17.11 3.84
C HIS A 164 -2.46 -16.42 2.59
N VAL A 165 -1.28 -15.81 2.71
CA VAL A 165 -0.54 -15.21 1.59
C VAL A 165 0.64 -16.11 1.25
N ARG A 166 0.60 -16.74 0.07
CA ARG A 166 1.65 -17.61 -0.46
C ARG A 166 2.34 -16.92 -1.63
N PHE A 167 3.66 -16.87 -1.62
CA PHE A 167 4.48 -16.41 -2.74
C PHE A 167 5.22 -17.60 -3.34
N GLU A 168 5.10 -17.77 -4.65
CA GLU A 168 5.72 -18.86 -5.40
C GLU A 168 6.69 -18.33 -6.44
N SER A 169 7.89 -18.88 -6.43
CA SER A 169 8.98 -18.47 -7.32
C SER A 169 9.93 -19.66 -7.55
N GLU A 170 10.88 -19.45 -8.45
CA GLU A 170 11.90 -20.41 -8.82
C GLU A 170 13.26 -19.70 -8.81
N ILE A 171 14.21 -20.26 -8.06
CA ILE A 171 15.60 -19.78 -7.98
C ILE A 171 16.50 -20.94 -8.39
N ASP A 172 17.38 -20.71 -9.37
CA ASP A 172 18.32 -21.72 -9.88
C ASP A 172 17.66 -23.06 -10.26
N LYS A 173 16.48 -22.99 -10.91
CA LYS A 173 15.66 -24.14 -11.27
C LYS A 173 15.10 -24.97 -10.10
N LYS A 174 15.14 -24.41 -8.90
CA LYS A 174 14.51 -24.99 -7.72
C LYS A 174 13.27 -24.16 -7.37
N PRO A 175 12.06 -24.73 -7.51
CA PRO A 175 10.85 -24.05 -7.10
C PRO A 175 10.80 -23.99 -5.58
N PHE A 176 10.29 -22.89 -5.05
CA PHE A 176 10.06 -22.73 -3.63
C PHE A 176 8.79 -21.91 -3.42
N ALA A 177 8.24 -22.02 -2.22
CA ALA A 177 7.14 -21.17 -1.81
C ALA A 177 7.36 -20.67 -0.40
N MET A 178 7.10 -19.39 -0.17
CA MET A 178 7.02 -18.86 1.18
C MET A 178 5.63 -18.37 1.44
N GLY A 179 5.26 -18.24 2.71
CA GLY A 179 3.99 -17.62 3.01
C GLY A 179 3.88 -17.13 4.42
N VAL A 180 2.86 -16.28 4.60
CA VAL A 180 2.40 -15.79 5.89
C VAL A 180 1.00 -16.31 6.09
N THR A 181 0.78 -16.95 7.22
CA THR A 181 -0.54 -17.42 7.65
C THR A 181 -0.93 -16.77 8.97
N LEU A 182 -2.21 -16.51 9.13
CA LEU A 182 -2.77 -15.92 10.32
C LEU A 182 -4.19 -16.43 10.51
N ASP A 183 -4.49 -17.01 11.67
CA ASP A 183 -5.84 -17.48 11.98
C ASP A 183 -6.77 -16.31 12.29
N ALA A 184 -6.34 -15.41 13.19
CA ALA A 184 -7.09 -14.19 13.47
C ALA A 184 -6.20 -13.06 13.99
N ILE A 185 -6.54 -11.83 13.60
CA ILE A 185 -6.11 -10.61 14.29
C ILE A 185 -7.33 -9.74 14.56
N THR A 186 -7.48 -9.31 15.80
CA THR A 186 -8.53 -8.36 16.19
C THR A 186 -7.90 -7.11 16.73
N ALA A 187 -8.48 -5.95 16.46
CA ALA A 187 -8.05 -4.65 16.95
C ALA A 187 -9.26 -3.85 17.41
N GLN A 188 -9.29 -3.45 18.68
CA GLN A 188 -10.41 -2.74 19.28
C GLN A 188 -9.95 -1.73 20.32
N SER A 189 -10.82 -0.78 20.63
CA SER A 189 -10.56 0.24 21.66
C SER A 189 -10.77 -0.32 23.05
N ALA A 190 -10.00 0.22 24.00
CA ALA A 190 -10.03 -0.22 25.38
C ALA A 190 -10.10 0.96 26.35
N ASP A 191 -10.55 0.67 27.57
CA ASP A 191 -10.52 1.58 28.70
C ASP A 191 -9.11 1.65 29.34
N GLU A 192 -9.01 2.32 30.49
CA GLU A 192 -7.77 2.45 31.27
C GLU A 192 -7.31 1.12 31.88
N ASN A 193 -8.24 0.17 32.08
CA ASN A 193 -7.98 -1.15 32.64
C ASN A 193 -7.71 -2.22 31.56
N TRP A 194 -7.51 -1.79 30.30
CA TRP A 194 -7.33 -2.67 29.16
C TRP A 194 -8.48 -3.67 28.95
N LYS A 195 -9.71 -3.22 29.16
CA LYS A 195 -10.92 -3.95 28.78
C LYS A 195 -11.55 -3.33 27.53
N PRO A 196 -12.09 -4.15 26.59
CA PRO A 196 -12.75 -3.63 25.40
C PRO A 196 -13.92 -2.71 25.78
N ALA A 197 -13.86 -1.45 25.33
CA ALA A 197 -14.83 -0.44 25.67
C ALA A 197 -14.94 0.63 24.59
N PHE A 198 -16.12 1.23 24.48
CA PHE A 198 -16.32 2.39 23.62
C PHE A 198 -15.78 3.64 24.31
N VAL A 199 -14.90 4.37 23.64
CA VAL A 199 -14.28 5.60 24.14
C VAL A 199 -15.29 6.75 23.96
N GLU A 200 -15.99 7.10 25.04
CA GLU A 200 -17.05 8.14 25.06
C GLU A 200 -16.54 9.58 25.09
N ASN A 201 -15.37 9.83 25.69
CA ASN A 201 -14.77 11.15 25.72
C ASN A 201 -13.73 11.31 24.59
N ASN A 202 -13.09 12.47 24.49
CA ASN A 202 -11.93 12.66 23.62
C ASN A 202 -10.67 12.68 24.52
N PRO A 203 -10.24 11.52 25.05
CA PRO A 203 -9.13 11.47 25.99
C PRO A 203 -7.83 11.91 25.31
N GLU A 204 -6.88 12.40 26.10
CA GLU A 204 -5.54 12.72 25.60
C GLU A 204 -4.83 11.47 25.07
N PHE A 205 -5.08 10.32 25.71
CA PHE A 205 -4.55 9.02 25.34
C PHE A 205 -5.65 8.10 24.81
N LEU A 206 -5.37 7.42 23.70
CA LEU A 206 -6.22 6.37 23.14
C LEU A 206 -5.57 5.01 23.39
N ASN A 207 -6.31 4.10 24.01
CA ASN A 207 -5.88 2.72 24.21
C ASN A 207 -6.52 1.81 23.15
N LYS A 208 -5.70 0.97 22.54
CA LYS A 208 -6.10 -0.07 21.59
C LYS A 208 -5.51 -1.40 22.05
N ILE A 209 -6.34 -2.43 22.03
CA ILE A 209 -5.92 -3.82 22.25
C ILE A 209 -5.97 -4.54 20.93
N VAL A 210 -4.91 -5.26 20.64
CA VAL A 210 -4.79 -6.13 19.47
C VAL A 210 -4.51 -7.54 19.96
N ASP A 211 -5.33 -8.50 19.54
CA ASP A 211 -5.12 -9.92 19.83
C ASP A 211 -4.75 -10.64 18.52
N LEU A 212 -3.67 -11.39 18.55
CA LEU A 212 -3.07 -12.09 17.42
C LEU A 212 -3.10 -13.59 17.69
N LYS A 213 -3.69 -14.35 16.76
CA LYS A 213 -3.82 -15.81 16.83
C LYS A 213 -3.11 -16.47 15.66
N HIS A 214 -2.16 -17.35 16.00
CA HIS A 214 -1.48 -18.27 15.11
C HIS A 214 -0.85 -17.57 13.89
N LEU A 215 -0.09 -16.50 14.15
CA LEU A 215 0.75 -15.90 13.12
C LEU A 215 1.94 -16.82 12.86
N SER A 216 2.15 -17.22 11.61
CA SER A 216 3.33 -18.00 11.22
C SER A 216 3.85 -17.59 9.85
N ILE A 217 5.13 -17.87 9.67
CA ILE A 217 5.86 -17.63 8.42
C ILE A 217 6.53 -18.95 8.05
N TYR A 218 6.35 -19.38 6.81
CA TYR A 218 6.95 -20.61 6.30
C TYR A 218 7.75 -20.36 5.03
N TRP A 219 8.67 -21.27 4.75
CA TRP A 219 9.48 -21.30 3.55
C TRP A 219 9.66 -22.75 3.10
N ASP A 220 8.80 -23.20 2.19
CA ASP A 220 8.85 -24.54 1.63
C ASP A 220 9.89 -24.59 0.49
N THR A 221 10.96 -25.33 0.72
CA THR A 221 11.98 -25.64 -0.29
C THR A 221 11.49 -26.74 -1.23
N ASN A 222 11.94 -26.72 -2.49
CA ASN A 222 11.66 -27.74 -3.51
C ASN A 222 10.17 -28.08 -3.68
N THR A 223 9.29 -27.09 -3.53
CA THR A 223 7.84 -27.29 -3.59
C THR A 223 7.29 -26.86 -4.93
N GLU A 224 6.49 -27.72 -5.56
CA GLU A 224 5.88 -27.39 -6.84
C GLU A 224 4.88 -26.22 -6.71
N PRO A 225 4.90 -25.28 -7.67
CA PRO A 225 3.92 -24.19 -7.69
C PRO A 225 2.53 -24.74 -7.98
N LEU A 226 1.51 -24.11 -7.39
CA LEU A 226 0.10 -24.41 -7.64
C LEU A 226 -0.30 -23.89 -9.03
N LYS A 227 0.16 -24.57 -10.09
CA LYS A 227 -0.18 -24.27 -11.49
C LYS A 227 -1.52 -24.92 -11.86
N ASP A 228 -2.27 -24.24 -12.72
CA ASP A 228 -3.44 -24.79 -13.43
C ASP A 228 -4.63 -25.26 -12.56
N LEU A 229 -4.68 -24.86 -11.29
CA LEU A 229 -5.79 -25.14 -10.40
C LEU A 229 -6.90 -24.08 -10.52
N SER A 230 -8.15 -24.53 -10.43
CA SER A 230 -9.30 -23.63 -10.31
C SER A 230 -9.19 -22.77 -9.03
N THR A 231 -9.79 -21.57 -9.04
CA THR A 231 -9.83 -20.70 -7.86
C THR A 231 -10.34 -21.42 -6.62
N SER A 232 -11.33 -22.31 -6.77
CA SER A 232 -11.87 -23.13 -5.68
C SER A 232 -10.84 -24.10 -5.09
N SER A 233 -10.08 -24.80 -5.94
CA SER A 233 -9.06 -25.75 -5.50
C SER A 233 -7.91 -25.03 -4.78
N VAL A 234 -7.53 -23.85 -5.25
CA VAL A 234 -6.55 -22.98 -4.60
C VAL A 234 -7.04 -22.54 -3.22
N THR A 235 -8.28 -22.07 -3.10
CA THR A 235 -8.83 -21.64 -1.81
C THR A 235 -8.92 -22.80 -0.83
N ASP A 236 -9.28 -24.00 -1.30
CA ASP A 236 -9.36 -25.19 -0.47
C ASP A 236 -7.98 -25.62 0.03
N PHE A 237 -6.96 -25.59 -0.82
CA PHE A 237 -5.58 -25.86 -0.42
C PHE A 237 -5.11 -24.86 0.64
N LEU A 238 -5.26 -23.56 0.39
CA LEU A 238 -4.84 -22.50 1.30
C LEU A 238 -5.60 -22.56 2.63
N GLN A 239 -6.88 -22.95 2.61
CA GLN A 239 -7.69 -23.11 3.82
C GLN A 239 -7.27 -24.36 4.63
N LYS A 240 -6.96 -25.48 3.98
CA LYS A 240 -6.52 -26.72 4.65
C LYS A 240 -5.14 -26.59 5.30
N THR A 241 -4.28 -25.78 4.71
CA THR A 241 -2.89 -25.56 5.16
C THR A 241 -2.74 -24.49 6.23
N LEU A 242 -3.82 -23.76 6.56
CA LEU A 242 -3.83 -22.82 7.69
C LEU A 242 -3.59 -23.55 9.03
N PRO A 243 -2.62 -23.11 9.84
CA PRO A 243 -2.47 -23.60 11.21
C PRO A 243 -3.69 -23.18 12.04
N LYS A 244 -4.30 -24.14 12.75
CA LYS A 244 -5.43 -23.89 13.65
C LYS A 244 -5.27 -24.65 14.96
N LYS A 245 -5.72 -24.03 16.05
CA LYS A 245 -5.70 -24.61 17.39
C LYS A 245 -6.44 -25.95 17.42
N GLY A 246 -5.77 -27.00 17.90
CA GLY A 246 -6.37 -28.34 18.06
C GLY A 246 -6.51 -29.15 16.76
N SER A 247 -6.13 -28.60 15.60
CA SER A 247 -5.99 -29.39 14.38
C SER A 247 -4.64 -30.10 14.42
N LYS A 248 -4.64 -31.44 14.32
CA LYS A 248 -3.49 -32.20 13.81
C LYS A 248 -3.37 -31.89 12.31
N SER A 249 -3.16 -30.62 11.99
CA SER A 249 -2.84 -30.24 10.64
C SER A 249 -1.47 -30.85 10.38
N ASN A 250 -1.41 -31.91 9.56
CA ASN A 250 -0.22 -32.23 8.81
C ASN A 250 0.03 -31.04 7.87
N THR A 251 0.44 -29.90 8.42
CA THR A 251 0.87 -28.76 7.61
C THR A 251 2.17 -29.20 6.97
N PRO A 252 2.23 -29.33 5.63
CA PRO A 252 3.46 -29.74 4.94
C PRO A 252 4.50 -28.59 4.92
N HIS A 253 4.32 -27.56 5.75
CA HIS A 253 5.06 -26.32 5.67
C HIS A 253 6.31 -26.35 6.54
N GLN A 254 7.41 -25.87 5.97
CA GLN A 254 8.67 -25.67 6.69
C GLN A 254 8.61 -24.29 7.37
N PHE A 255 8.16 -24.25 8.62
CA PHE A 255 7.98 -22.98 9.35
C PHE A 255 9.32 -22.36 9.75
N ILE A 256 9.53 -21.11 9.32
CA ILE A 256 10.59 -20.25 9.86
C ILE A 256 10.14 -19.65 11.19
N LEU A 257 8.89 -19.19 11.24
CA LEU A 257 8.21 -18.76 12.46
C LEU A 257 7.06 -19.72 12.70
N ASN A 258 7.16 -20.54 13.75
CA ASN A 258 6.06 -21.40 14.17
C ASN A 258 4.83 -20.55 14.57
N PRO A 259 3.61 -21.09 14.54
CA PRO A 259 2.41 -20.35 14.92
C PRO A 259 2.55 -19.71 16.31
N VAL A 260 2.56 -18.38 16.35
CA VAL A 260 2.66 -17.59 17.57
C VAL A 260 1.33 -16.90 17.86
N ASP A 261 0.92 -16.99 19.11
CA ASP A 261 -0.14 -16.19 19.71
C ASP A 261 0.46 -15.05 20.52
N GLY A 262 -0.18 -13.88 20.48
CA GLY A 262 0.22 -12.75 21.33
C GLY A 262 -0.84 -11.67 21.42
N ASP A 263 -0.69 -10.81 22.42
CA ASP A 263 -1.48 -9.60 22.61
C ASP A 263 -0.60 -8.36 22.54
N LEU A 264 -1.16 -7.27 22.03
CA LEU A 264 -0.55 -5.96 21.95
C LEU A 264 -1.49 -4.94 22.60
N LYS A 265 -0.99 -4.25 23.62
CA LYS A 265 -1.60 -3.11 24.29
C LYS A 265 -0.92 -1.84 23.81
N LEU A 266 -1.62 -1.07 22.98
CA LEU A 266 -1.11 0.16 22.37
C LEU A 266 -1.77 1.38 23.00
N ARG A 267 -0.98 2.27 23.57
CA ARG A 267 -1.38 3.59 24.07
C ARG A 267 -0.86 4.68 23.14
N MET A 268 -1.74 5.53 22.64
CA MET A 268 -1.43 6.55 21.64
C MET A 268 -1.78 7.94 22.17
N LYS A 269 -0.83 8.88 22.18
CA LYS A 269 -1.10 10.30 22.47
C LYS A 269 -1.72 10.96 21.23
N LYS A 270 -2.94 11.48 21.37
CA LYS A 270 -3.69 12.09 20.26
C LYS A 270 -3.26 13.53 19.99
N THR A 271 -2.81 14.23 21.02
CA THR A 271 -2.38 15.62 20.92
C THR A 271 -0.98 15.72 20.28
N PRO A 272 -0.81 16.54 19.22
CA PRO A 272 0.51 16.77 18.66
C PRO A 272 1.38 17.55 19.65
N TYR A 273 2.67 17.24 19.71
CA TYR A 273 3.62 18.03 20.51
C TYR A 273 3.61 19.49 20.05
N LYS A 274 3.44 20.40 21.00
CA LYS A 274 3.60 21.84 20.81
C LYS A 274 5.05 22.23 21.05
N LYS A 275 5.46 23.37 20.47
CA LYS A 275 6.82 23.91 20.65
C LYS A 275 6.97 24.34 22.11
N GLY A 276 7.83 23.66 22.87
CA GLY A 276 8.01 23.86 24.32
C GLY A 276 7.46 22.73 25.19
N ASP A 277 6.76 21.73 24.61
CA ASP A 277 6.34 20.55 25.36
C ASP A 277 7.55 19.68 25.74
N SER A 278 7.53 19.15 26.96
CA SER A 278 8.48 18.14 27.40
C SER A 278 8.29 16.85 26.58
N LEU A 279 9.33 16.41 25.87
CA LEU A 279 9.35 15.17 25.05
C LEU A 279 9.44 13.88 25.90
N THR A 280 9.12 13.97 27.19
CA THR A 280 9.17 12.86 28.15
C THR A 280 8.07 11.82 27.91
N ILE A 281 6.91 12.24 27.40
CA ILE A 281 5.79 11.33 27.11
C ILE A 281 5.89 10.87 25.64
N PRO A 282 6.02 9.56 25.36
CA PRO A 282 6.07 9.05 24.00
C PRO A 282 4.73 9.18 23.29
N LYS A 283 4.77 9.35 21.96
CA LYS A 283 3.55 9.44 21.14
C LYS A 283 2.83 8.09 21.05
N PHE A 284 3.60 7.02 21.03
CA PHE A 284 3.14 5.65 20.99
C PHE A 284 3.88 4.88 22.06
N ASP A 285 3.13 4.18 22.90
CA ASP A 285 3.64 3.28 23.92
C ASP A 285 2.95 1.92 23.71
N ALA A 286 3.72 0.86 23.62
CA ALA A 286 3.27 -0.44 23.16
C ALA A 286 3.85 -1.54 24.05
N ILE A 287 2.96 -2.34 24.63
CA ILE A 287 3.31 -3.50 25.45
C ILE A 287 2.79 -4.74 24.73
N THR A 288 3.69 -5.68 24.45
CA THR A 288 3.34 -6.93 23.76
C THR A 288 3.68 -8.12 24.62
N ASN A 289 2.77 -9.09 24.75
CA ASN A 289 3.10 -10.38 25.33
C ASN A 289 2.91 -11.47 24.27
N PHE A 290 3.94 -12.29 24.11
CA PHE A 290 3.92 -13.46 23.25
C PHE A 290 4.22 -14.67 24.13
N HIS A 291 3.54 -15.78 23.92
CA HIS A 291 3.74 -16.98 24.74
C HIS A 291 5.12 -17.60 24.48
N VAL A 292 5.33 -18.10 23.27
CA VAL A 292 6.61 -18.69 22.83
C VAL A 292 6.81 -18.28 21.38
N ILE A 293 7.95 -17.65 21.10
CA ILE A 293 8.37 -17.33 19.74
C ILE A 293 9.45 -18.33 19.36
N SER A 294 9.12 -19.28 18.48
CA SER A 294 10.08 -20.25 17.95
C SER A 294 10.44 -19.87 16.53
N ILE A 295 11.71 -19.49 16.33
CA ILE A 295 12.27 -19.16 15.02
C ILE A 295 13.31 -20.22 14.67
N GLY A 296 13.11 -20.89 13.54
CA GLY A 296 14.04 -21.88 13.00
C GLY A 296 14.47 -21.47 11.59
N LEU A 297 15.77 -21.41 11.33
CA LEU A 297 16.28 -21.13 10.00
C LEU A 297 17.31 -22.19 9.63
N GLU A 298 16.98 -23.00 8.63
CA GLU A 298 17.89 -23.99 8.06
C GLU A 298 18.79 -23.36 7.00
N ASP A 299 19.92 -24.00 6.71
CA ASP A 299 20.89 -23.51 5.72
C ASP A 299 20.27 -23.33 4.32
N GLU A 300 19.34 -24.20 3.93
CA GLU A 300 18.63 -24.08 2.65
C GLU A 300 17.74 -22.84 2.62
N HIS A 301 17.00 -22.57 3.71
CA HIS A 301 16.19 -21.36 3.84
C HIS A 301 17.06 -20.11 3.72
N TYR A 302 18.16 -20.06 4.46
CA TYR A 302 19.08 -18.91 4.45
C TYR A 302 19.63 -18.61 3.06
N ARG A 303 20.15 -19.64 2.35
CA ARG A 303 20.67 -19.49 1.00
C ARG A 303 19.59 -19.05 0.02
N SER A 304 18.37 -19.58 0.13
CA SER A 304 17.25 -19.23 -0.75
C SER A 304 16.78 -17.79 -0.53
N ILE A 305 16.72 -17.33 0.73
CA ILE A 305 16.39 -15.95 1.09
C ILE A 305 17.39 -14.98 0.47
N LEU A 306 18.69 -15.23 0.64
CA LEU A 306 19.73 -14.36 0.09
C LEU A 306 19.64 -14.24 -1.43
N LYS A 307 19.45 -15.36 -2.14
CA LYS A 307 19.28 -15.35 -3.60
C LYS A 307 18.04 -14.60 -4.04
N LEU A 308 16.92 -14.73 -3.31
CA LEU A 308 15.71 -13.97 -3.60
C LEU A 308 15.94 -12.46 -3.42
N MET A 309 16.58 -12.07 -2.31
CA MET A 309 16.92 -10.66 -2.04
C MET A 309 17.85 -10.08 -3.11
N GLU A 310 18.85 -10.84 -3.53
CA GLU A 310 19.74 -10.50 -4.64
C GLU A 310 18.95 -10.32 -5.94
N HIS A 311 18.06 -11.28 -6.27
CA HIS A 311 17.19 -11.19 -7.43
C HIS A 311 16.32 -9.93 -7.40
N PHE A 312 15.64 -9.66 -6.28
CA PHE A 312 14.78 -8.48 -6.12
C PHE A 312 15.59 -7.19 -6.26
N THR A 313 16.79 -7.14 -5.68
CA THR A 313 17.70 -6.00 -5.80
C THR A 313 18.09 -5.76 -7.25
N PHE A 314 18.47 -6.80 -8.00
CA PHE A 314 18.78 -6.69 -9.42
C PHE A 314 17.56 -6.34 -10.27
N PHE A 315 16.39 -6.88 -9.95
CA PHE A 315 15.14 -6.56 -10.62
C PHE A 315 14.83 -5.06 -10.50
N MET A 316 14.80 -4.56 -9.27
CA MET A 316 14.49 -3.16 -8.96
C MET A 316 15.52 -2.19 -9.54
N ARG A 317 16.81 -2.54 -9.51
CA ARG A 317 17.86 -1.76 -10.20
C ARG A 317 17.66 -1.78 -11.72
N GLY A 318 17.34 -2.94 -12.28
CA GLY A 318 17.14 -3.14 -13.72
C GLY A 318 15.93 -2.38 -14.28
N GLU A 319 14.84 -2.28 -13.51
CA GLU A 319 13.64 -1.51 -13.88
C GLU A 319 13.97 -0.05 -14.24
N LYS A 320 14.91 0.61 -13.53
CA LYS A 320 15.35 1.98 -13.85
C LYS A 320 15.89 2.11 -15.29
N TYR A 321 16.56 1.07 -15.79
CA TYR A 321 17.26 1.07 -17.07
C TYR A 321 16.51 0.35 -18.17
N ARG A 322 15.30 -0.15 -17.89
CA ARG A 322 14.48 -0.92 -18.82
C ARG A 322 14.21 -0.19 -20.15
N LYS A 323 14.10 1.15 -20.09
CA LYS A 323 13.99 2.04 -21.27
C LYS A 323 15.13 1.93 -22.28
N PHE A 324 16.28 1.41 -21.88
CA PHE A 324 17.44 1.23 -22.76
C PHE A 324 17.50 -0.15 -23.41
N LEU A 325 16.47 -1.00 -23.20
CA LEU A 325 16.33 -2.32 -23.80
C LEU A 325 17.52 -3.22 -23.48
N LYS A 326 17.58 -3.74 -22.25
CA LYS A 326 18.58 -4.73 -21.84
C LYS A 326 18.56 -5.91 -22.85
N PRO A 327 19.70 -6.27 -23.46
CA PRO A 327 19.73 -7.39 -24.39
C PRO A 327 19.31 -8.70 -23.69
N LYS A 328 18.51 -9.53 -24.38
CA LYS A 328 17.96 -10.77 -23.82
C LYS A 328 19.04 -11.81 -23.47
N TYR A 329 20.08 -11.89 -24.29
CA TYR A 329 21.13 -12.90 -24.16
C TYR A 329 22.42 -12.27 -23.65
N ARG A 330 23.14 -12.97 -22.77
CA ARG A 330 24.50 -12.58 -22.37
C ARG A 330 25.45 -12.70 -23.57
N PRO A 331 26.47 -11.84 -23.67
CA PRO A 331 27.51 -11.99 -24.68
C PRO A 331 28.20 -13.34 -24.53
N LYS A 332 28.33 -14.09 -25.62
CA LYS A 332 29.21 -15.27 -25.72
C LYS A 332 30.43 -14.89 -26.55
N LYS A 333 31.55 -15.60 -26.39
CA LYS A 333 32.85 -15.28 -27.02
C LYS A 333 32.75 -14.97 -28.51
N ASP A 334 31.84 -15.61 -29.24
CA ASP A 334 31.79 -15.53 -30.71
C ASP A 334 30.69 -14.60 -31.28
N ASN A 335 29.99 -13.82 -30.44
CA ASN A 335 28.90 -12.97 -30.92
C ASN A 335 29.16 -11.47 -30.65
N THR A 336 29.84 -10.84 -31.61
CA THR A 336 30.17 -9.40 -31.61
C THR A 336 28.92 -8.51 -31.67
N ILE A 337 27.84 -8.96 -32.31
CA ILE A 337 26.57 -8.22 -32.40
C ILE A 337 25.94 -8.08 -31.02
N ILE A 338 25.83 -9.17 -30.26
CA ILE A 338 25.30 -9.15 -28.89
C ILE A 338 26.20 -8.31 -27.99
N SER A 339 27.52 -8.45 -28.12
CA SER A 339 28.50 -7.66 -27.36
C SER A 339 28.32 -6.15 -27.59
N ASN A 340 28.13 -5.73 -28.84
CA ASN A 340 27.87 -4.32 -29.20
C ASN A 340 26.53 -3.82 -28.64
N GLN A 341 25.50 -4.65 -28.60
CA GLN A 341 24.22 -4.30 -27.97
C GLN A 341 24.37 -4.08 -26.46
N TRP A 342 25.17 -4.89 -25.78
CA TRP A 342 25.48 -4.72 -24.36
C TRP A 342 26.26 -3.43 -24.10
N TRP A 343 27.29 -3.13 -24.89
CA TRP A 343 28.02 -1.86 -24.77
C TRP A 343 27.09 -0.67 -24.98
N ARG A 344 26.23 -0.69 -26.00
CA ARG A 344 25.21 0.35 -26.22
C ARG A 344 24.29 0.51 -25.01
N PHE A 345 23.82 -0.59 -24.42
CA PHE A 345 23.00 -0.57 -23.22
C PHE A 345 23.75 0.05 -22.02
N ILE A 346 25.00 -0.36 -21.79
CA ILE A 346 25.85 0.15 -20.70
C ILE A 346 26.09 1.66 -20.87
N PHE A 347 26.55 2.09 -22.04
CA PHE A 347 26.81 3.50 -22.34
C PHE A 347 25.55 4.37 -22.19
N ARG A 348 24.40 3.89 -22.67
CA ARG A 348 23.12 4.61 -22.51
C ARG A 348 22.70 4.68 -21.05
N SER A 349 22.85 3.60 -20.29
CA SER A 349 22.49 3.52 -18.88
C SER A 349 23.37 4.44 -18.03
N ALA A 350 24.69 4.28 -18.10
CA ALA A 350 25.66 5.10 -17.37
C ALA A 350 25.60 6.58 -17.81
N GLY A 351 25.48 6.82 -19.12
CA GLY A 351 25.32 8.17 -19.66
C GLY A 351 24.01 8.84 -19.22
N SER A 352 22.96 8.07 -18.94
CA SER A 352 21.71 8.62 -18.41
C SER A 352 21.82 9.04 -16.95
N ASP A 353 22.53 8.26 -16.12
CA ASP A 353 22.79 8.63 -14.73
C ASP A 353 23.68 9.87 -14.65
N TYR A 354 24.70 9.93 -15.51
CA TYR A 354 25.57 11.10 -15.64
C TYR A 354 24.79 12.34 -16.09
N LYS A 355 23.95 12.22 -17.12
CA LYS A 355 23.08 13.32 -17.57
C LYS A 355 22.08 13.73 -16.50
N GLU A 356 21.47 12.79 -15.78
CA GLU A 356 20.53 13.09 -14.70
C GLU A 356 21.21 13.92 -13.61
N ARG A 357 22.38 13.48 -13.13
CA ARG A 357 23.20 14.21 -12.13
C ARG A 357 23.63 15.60 -12.61
N ASN A 358 24.17 15.69 -13.83
CA ASN A 358 24.73 16.96 -14.32
C ASN A 358 23.66 17.92 -14.86
N SER A 359 22.52 17.43 -15.34
CA SER A 359 21.39 18.29 -15.77
C SER A 359 20.75 19.08 -14.64
N LEU A 360 21.03 18.73 -13.38
CA LEU A 360 20.66 19.54 -12.22
C LEU A 360 21.44 20.87 -12.18
N PHE A 361 22.67 20.88 -12.69
CA PHE A 361 23.61 22.00 -12.61
C PHE A 361 23.91 22.68 -13.97
N ASP A 362 23.36 22.16 -15.07
CA ASP A 362 23.46 22.80 -16.38
C ASP A 362 22.51 24.01 -16.48
N TRP A 363 23.08 25.20 -16.70
CA TRP A 363 22.36 26.46 -16.87
C TRP A 363 21.30 26.42 -17.97
N LYS A 364 21.50 25.66 -19.07
CA LYS A 364 20.50 25.53 -20.14
C LYS A 364 19.27 24.77 -19.68
N GLU A 365 19.46 23.62 -19.03
CA GLU A 365 18.35 22.85 -18.45
C GLU A 365 17.70 23.57 -17.26
N LEU A 366 18.47 24.30 -16.44
CA LEU A 366 17.92 25.16 -15.38
C LEU A 366 17.02 26.26 -15.96
N THR A 367 17.45 26.94 -17.01
CA THR A 367 16.67 27.99 -17.69
C THR A 367 15.38 27.41 -18.29
N LYS A 368 15.47 26.24 -18.92
CA LYS A 368 14.30 25.51 -19.43
C LYS A 368 13.32 25.12 -18.32
N ARG A 369 13.82 24.66 -17.16
CA ARG A 369 13.02 24.37 -15.95
C ARG A 369 12.34 25.63 -15.41
N ILE A 370 13.06 26.74 -15.31
CA ILE A 370 12.53 28.04 -14.88
C ILE A 370 11.42 28.50 -15.83
N ASN A 371 11.64 28.42 -17.14
CA ASN A 371 10.65 28.80 -18.15
C ASN A 371 9.41 27.90 -18.12
N LEU A 372 9.59 26.58 -17.95
CA LEU A 372 8.47 25.64 -17.76
C LEU A 372 7.71 25.93 -16.47
N ARG A 373 8.41 26.27 -15.37
CA ARG A 373 7.78 26.67 -14.11
C ARG A 373 7.00 27.98 -14.25
N LYS A 374 7.55 28.98 -14.96
CA LYS A 374 6.86 30.25 -15.27
C LYS A 374 5.59 30.03 -16.10
N LYS A 375 5.59 29.07 -17.04
CA LYS A 375 4.38 28.66 -17.80
C LYS A 375 3.39 27.83 -16.96
N TYR A 376 3.91 27.02 -16.03
CA TYR A 376 3.08 26.15 -15.20
C TYR A 376 2.30 26.88 -14.11
N ILE A 377 2.96 27.76 -13.35
CA ILE A 377 2.36 28.46 -12.23
C ILE A 377 1.01 29.13 -12.60
N PRO A 378 0.88 29.87 -13.72
CA PRO A 378 -0.40 30.47 -14.09
C PRO A 378 -1.45 29.41 -14.50
N LEU A 379 -1.07 28.36 -15.22
CA LEU A 379 -1.99 27.26 -15.57
C LEU A 379 -2.45 26.48 -14.33
N TRP A 380 -1.58 26.33 -13.34
CA TRP A 380 -1.87 25.68 -12.08
C TRP A 380 -2.75 26.54 -11.18
N LYS A 381 -2.50 27.86 -11.10
CA LYS A 381 -3.39 28.82 -10.44
C LYS A 381 -4.79 28.81 -11.07
N LYS A 382 -4.86 28.85 -12.40
CA LYS A 382 -6.13 28.68 -13.13
C LYS A 382 -6.85 27.37 -12.78
N LYS A 383 -6.15 26.22 -12.68
CA LYS A 383 -6.73 24.94 -12.22
C LYS A 383 -7.28 25.03 -10.79
N PHE A 384 -6.58 25.73 -9.90
CA PHE A 384 -7.00 25.90 -8.51
C PHE A 384 -8.29 26.72 -8.43
N ASP A 385 -8.37 27.81 -9.19
CA ASP A 385 -9.56 28.66 -9.28
C ASP A 385 -10.73 27.93 -10.00
N TYR A 386 -10.44 27.15 -11.05
CA TYR A 386 -11.44 26.37 -11.80
C TYR A 386 -11.94 25.10 -11.11
N LYS A 387 -11.25 24.53 -10.11
CA LYS A 387 -11.83 23.39 -9.36
C LYS A 387 -13.11 23.79 -8.61
N ASN A 388 -13.38 25.09 -8.49
CA ASN A 388 -14.62 25.66 -7.97
C ASN A 388 -15.70 25.95 -9.04
N THR A 389 -15.42 25.84 -10.34
CA THR A 389 -16.35 26.20 -11.44
C THR A 389 -16.19 25.25 -12.66
N GLN A 390 -17.30 24.68 -13.14
CA GLN A 390 -17.35 23.50 -14.03
C GLN A 390 -16.61 23.57 -15.40
N LYS A 391 -16.14 22.37 -15.82
CA LYS A 391 -15.72 21.79 -17.14
C LYS A 391 -14.75 22.55 -18.07
N TRP A 392 -13.72 21.81 -18.55
CA TRP A 392 -12.69 22.22 -19.52
C TRP A 392 -13.18 22.15 -20.98
N LYS A 393 -12.60 22.97 -21.89
CA LYS A 393 -12.65 22.75 -23.35
C LYS A 393 -11.53 21.78 -23.78
N GLN A 394 -11.80 20.86 -24.72
CA GLN A 394 -10.87 19.78 -25.15
C GLN A 394 -9.47 20.24 -25.56
N SER A 395 -9.31 21.44 -26.12
CA SER A 395 -8.00 21.98 -26.55
C SER A 395 -7.06 22.31 -25.38
N GLU A 396 -7.61 22.65 -24.21
CA GLU A 396 -6.84 23.01 -23.01
C GLU A 396 -6.40 21.78 -22.21
N GLU A 397 -7.13 20.65 -22.32
CA GLU A 397 -6.71 19.36 -21.75
C GLU A 397 -5.46 18.80 -22.44
N TYR A 398 -5.33 19.01 -23.75
CA TYR A 398 -4.14 18.62 -24.51
C TYR A 398 -2.91 19.43 -24.08
N GLN A 399 -3.02 20.76 -23.98
CA GLN A 399 -1.91 21.60 -23.50
C GLN A 399 -1.55 21.29 -22.04
N LYS A 400 -2.54 21.00 -21.20
CA LYS A 400 -2.36 20.57 -19.81
C LYS A 400 -1.65 19.22 -19.74
N SER A 401 -2.03 18.23 -20.55
CA SER A 401 -1.36 16.92 -20.58
C SER A 401 0.10 17.06 -21.01
N LEU A 402 0.39 17.89 -22.02
CA LEU A 402 1.73 18.15 -22.53
C LEU A 402 2.62 18.84 -21.49
N ILE A 403 2.05 19.78 -20.73
CA ILE A 403 2.76 20.54 -19.68
C ILE A 403 2.93 19.68 -18.42
N LEU A 404 1.90 18.91 -18.03
CA LEU A 404 1.99 17.94 -16.95
C LEU A 404 3.01 16.86 -17.27
N LYS A 405 3.07 16.32 -18.50
CA LYS A 405 4.06 15.34 -18.99
C LYS A 405 5.49 15.88 -18.90
N LYS A 406 5.71 17.16 -19.23
CA LYS A 406 7.03 17.85 -19.11
C LYS A 406 7.44 18.13 -17.66
N ILE A 407 6.52 18.54 -16.79
CA ILE A 407 6.80 18.88 -15.38
C ILE A 407 6.93 17.64 -14.51
N SER A 408 6.16 16.63 -14.85
CA SER A 408 6.34 15.27 -14.44
C SER A 408 7.83 14.92 -14.48
N HIS A 409 8.45 14.95 -15.65
CA HIS A 409 9.85 14.58 -15.86
C HIS A 409 10.82 15.38 -14.98
N LEU A 410 10.44 16.60 -14.62
CA LEU A 410 11.25 17.52 -13.83
C LEU A 410 11.08 17.39 -12.31
N LYS A 411 9.95 16.87 -11.79
CA LYS A 411 9.70 16.78 -10.34
C LYS A 411 10.40 15.59 -9.68
N GLN A 412 10.64 14.50 -10.41
CA GLN A 412 11.35 13.31 -9.89
C GLN A 412 12.84 13.58 -9.65
N SER A 413 13.44 14.53 -10.36
CA SER A 413 14.83 14.95 -10.14
C SER A 413 15.03 15.82 -8.89
N PHE A 414 13.95 16.20 -8.18
CA PHE A 414 13.99 17.00 -6.95
C PHE A 414 13.53 16.22 -5.71
N SER A 415 13.09 14.96 -5.85
CA SER A 415 12.55 14.16 -4.73
C SER A 415 13.45 12.99 -4.34
N SER A 416 14.73 13.06 -4.70
CA SER A 416 15.75 12.06 -4.38
C SER A 416 16.88 12.65 -3.53
N ASP A 417 16.58 13.73 -2.81
CA ASP A 417 17.35 14.23 -1.67
C ASP A 417 16.49 14.19 -0.41
#